data_AF-V6L2W7-F1
#
_entry.id   AF-V6L2W7-F1
#
_cell.length_a   1.000
_cell.length_b   1.000
_cell.length_c   1.000
_cell.angle_alpha   90.00
_cell.angle_beta   90.00
_cell.angle_gamma   90.00
#
_symmetry.space_group_name_H-M   'P 1'
#
loop_
_entity.id
_entity.type
_entity.pdbx_description
1 polymer ?
#
loop_
_entity_poly.entity_id
_entity_poly.type
_entity_poly.pdbx_seq_one_letter_code
_entity_poly.pdbx_strand_id
1 'polypeptide(L)'
;MRVGLLRTVGAATAVYGAAVAAWPDLLARPSGLVGEDGRPATDTRVSLRPLGWRDAASGLALAAAPEGAALRTAALVRLAADWGDALLLGLTLPEPDKRLKAVAVSVGWGALSAYGLLGGRSEERGDRDRG
;
A
#
# COMPACT_ATOMS: atom_id res chain seq x y z
N MET A 1 8.99 -16.79 3.49
CA MET A 1 8.61 -15.41 3.09
C MET A 1 9.80 -14.50 3.44
N ARG A 2 10.04 -13.40 2.74
CA ARG A 2 11.09 -12.43 3.12
C ARG A 2 10.56 -11.50 4.22
N VAL A 3 10.59 -11.97 5.47
CA VAL A 3 9.97 -11.30 6.62
C VAL A 3 10.48 -9.88 6.82
N GLY A 4 11.80 -9.65 6.74
CA GLY A 4 12.38 -8.32 6.91
C GLY A 4 11.80 -7.29 5.93
N LEU A 5 11.67 -7.66 4.64
CA LEU A 5 11.07 -6.80 3.63
C LEU A 5 9.61 -6.49 3.93
N LEU A 6 8.81 -7.51 4.28
CA LEU A 6 7.40 -7.31 4.63
C LEU A 6 7.26 -6.36 5.82
N ARG A 7 8.12 -6.49 6.84
CA ARG A 7 8.09 -5.60 7.99
C ARG A 7 8.47 -4.16 7.65
N THR A 8 9.49 -3.96 6.82
CA THR A 8 9.87 -2.62 6.35
C THR A 8 8.75 -1.98 5.54
N VAL A 9 8.13 -2.73 4.64
CA VAL A 9 6.96 -2.27 3.87
C VAL A 9 5.83 -1.88 4.84
N GLY A 10 5.49 -2.76 5.78
CA GLY A 10 4.46 -2.49 6.78
C GLY A 10 4.73 -1.24 7.60
N ALA A 11 5.95 -1.05 8.09
CA ALA A 11 6.33 0.12 8.87
C ALA A 11 6.23 1.43 8.04
N ALA A 12 6.71 1.41 6.80
CA ALA A 12 6.61 2.56 5.91
C ALA A 12 5.14 2.92 5.59
N THR A 13 4.31 1.92 5.27
CA THR A 13 2.86 2.10 5.09
C THR A 13 2.20 2.63 6.36
N ALA A 14 2.58 2.12 7.54
CA ALA A 14 2.01 2.54 8.81
C ALA A 14 2.24 4.04 9.07
N VAL A 15 3.48 4.48 8.89
CA VAL A 15 3.88 5.88 9.06
C VAL A 15 3.19 6.77 8.03
N TYR A 16 3.20 6.37 6.76
CA TYR A 16 2.59 7.16 5.69
C TYR A 16 1.06 7.27 5.88
N GLY A 17 0.38 6.17 6.20
CA GLY A 17 -1.06 6.17 6.48
C GLY A 17 -1.43 7.09 7.65
N ALA A 18 -0.67 7.06 8.75
CA ALA A 18 -0.87 7.96 9.88
C ALA A 18 -0.64 9.42 9.49
N ALA A 19 0.38 9.70 8.67
CA ALA A 19 0.65 11.03 8.16
C ALA A 19 -0.48 11.54 7.25
N VAL A 20 -1.01 10.72 6.34
CA VAL A 20 -2.17 11.06 5.49
C VAL A 20 -3.43 11.29 6.33
N ALA A 21 -3.63 10.50 7.39
CA ALA A 21 -4.75 10.70 8.30
C ALA A 21 -4.68 12.05 9.04
N ALA A 22 -3.49 12.49 9.43
CA ALA A 22 -3.29 13.81 10.02
C ALA A 22 -3.36 14.95 8.98
N TRP A 23 -2.74 14.74 7.82
CA TRP A 23 -2.57 15.70 6.73
C TRP A 23 -3.01 15.12 5.39
N PRO A 24 -4.33 15.15 5.07
CA PRO A 24 -4.85 14.59 3.82
C PRO A 24 -4.22 15.14 2.54
N ASP A 25 -3.69 16.37 2.60
CA ASP A 25 -2.96 17.02 1.51
C ASP A 25 -1.78 16.19 0.98
N LEU A 26 -1.15 15.37 1.83
CA LEU A 26 -0.04 14.50 1.46
C LEU A 26 -0.40 13.51 0.35
N LEU A 27 -1.66 13.06 0.31
CA LEU A 27 -2.16 12.16 -0.73
C LEU A 27 -2.99 12.92 -1.78
N ALA A 28 -3.79 13.89 -1.36
CA ALA A 28 -4.69 14.59 -2.27
C ALA A 28 -3.97 15.40 -3.35
N ARG A 29 -2.96 16.19 -2.97
CA ARG A 29 -2.19 17.03 -3.91
C ARG A 29 -1.44 16.24 -4.98
N PRO A 30 -0.64 15.21 -4.65
CA PRO A 30 0.04 14.42 -5.67
C PRO A 30 -0.93 13.58 -6.52
N SER A 31 -2.15 13.33 -6.03
CA SER A 31 -3.20 12.63 -6.78
C SER A 31 -4.06 13.56 -7.65
N GLY A 32 -3.87 14.88 -7.60
CA GLY A 32 -4.73 15.83 -8.33
C GLY A 32 -6.14 15.96 -7.73
N LEU A 33 -6.34 15.52 -6.50
CA LEU A 33 -7.62 15.61 -5.77
C LEU A 33 -7.74 16.96 -5.04
N VAL A 34 -7.45 18.04 -5.73
CA VAL A 34 -7.49 19.41 -5.21
C VAL A 34 -8.24 20.33 -6.16
N GLY A 35 -8.88 21.36 -5.61
CA GLY A 35 -9.52 22.41 -6.39
C GLY A 35 -8.51 23.41 -6.97
N GLU A 36 -9.03 24.44 -7.63
CA GLU A 36 -8.24 25.52 -8.24
C GLU A 36 -7.34 26.27 -7.23
N ASP A 37 -7.75 26.32 -5.96
CA ASP A 37 -6.98 26.90 -4.86
C ASP A 37 -5.84 26.00 -4.35
N GLY A 38 -5.66 24.82 -4.95
CA GLY A 38 -4.65 23.84 -4.58
C GLY A 38 -4.94 23.14 -3.24
N ARG A 39 -6.20 23.16 -2.78
CA ARG A 39 -6.63 22.50 -1.54
C ARG A 39 -7.65 21.40 -1.84
N PRO A 40 -7.62 20.27 -1.09
CA PRO A 40 -8.64 19.25 -1.19
C PRO A 40 -9.97 19.77 -0.64
N ALA A 41 -11.07 19.44 -1.33
CA ALA A 41 -12.42 19.70 -0.85
C ALA A 41 -12.65 19.04 0.52
N THR A 42 -13.60 19.58 1.30
CA THR A 42 -13.93 19.06 2.64
C THR A 42 -14.26 17.57 2.59
N ASP A 43 -15.07 17.14 1.63
CA ASP A 43 -15.48 15.74 1.48
C ASP A 43 -14.29 14.83 1.19
N THR A 44 -13.37 15.26 0.32
CA THR A 44 -12.10 14.54 0.06
C THR A 44 -11.30 14.39 1.36
N ARG A 45 -11.15 15.45 2.15
CA ARG A 45 -10.42 15.37 3.44
C ARG A 45 -11.11 14.42 4.40
N VAL A 46 -12.44 14.47 4.49
CA VAL A 46 -13.24 13.57 5.34
C VAL A 46 -13.07 12.12 4.91
N SER A 47 -13.02 11.83 3.61
CA SER A 47 -12.81 10.46 3.09
C SER A 47 -11.37 9.96 3.26
N LEU A 48 -10.37 10.82 3.09
CA LEU A 48 -8.96 10.44 3.17
C LEU A 48 -8.48 10.16 4.59
N ARG A 49 -9.06 10.81 5.61
CA ARG A 49 -8.71 10.56 7.02
C ARG A 49 -8.89 9.10 7.46
N PRO A 50 -10.08 8.49 7.33
CA PRO A 50 -10.28 7.09 7.68
C PRO A 50 -9.53 6.15 6.74
N LEU A 51 -9.32 6.53 5.46
CA LEU A 51 -8.49 5.76 4.54
C LEU A 51 -7.04 5.66 5.05
N GLY A 52 -6.45 6.80 5.42
CA GLY A 52 -5.11 6.85 6.03
C GLY A 52 -5.01 6.00 7.30
N TRP A 53 -6.03 6.01 8.16
CA TRP A 53 -6.07 5.14 9.34
C TRP A 53 -6.13 3.64 9.01
N ARG A 54 -6.88 3.25 7.96
CA ARG A 54 -6.92 1.85 7.49
C ARG A 54 -5.57 1.43 6.94
N ASP A 55 -4.91 2.30 6.18
CA ASP A 55 -3.54 2.06 5.70
C ASP A 55 -2.57 1.93 6.87
N ALA A 56 -2.67 2.83 7.86
CA ALA A 56 -1.84 2.80 9.05
C ALA A 56 -1.97 1.47 9.81
N ALA A 57 -3.22 1.04 10.03
CA ALA A 57 -3.53 -0.21 10.72
C ALA A 57 -3.07 -1.44 9.93
N SER A 58 -3.29 -1.48 8.61
CA SER A 58 -2.85 -2.59 7.76
C SER A 58 -1.32 -2.69 7.70
N GLY A 59 -0.62 -1.56 7.63
CA GLY A 59 0.84 -1.49 7.67
C GLY A 59 1.38 -1.95 9.01
N LEU A 60 0.78 -1.52 10.13
CA LEU A 60 1.18 -1.95 11.46
C LEU A 60 0.98 -3.46 11.65
N ALA A 61 -0.14 -4.00 11.17
CA ALA A 61 -0.38 -5.45 11.17
C ALA A 61 0.70 -6.20 10.39
N LEU A 62 1.10 -5.71 9.22
CA LEU A 62 2.16 -6.29 8.40
C LEU A 62 3.54 -6.20 9.08
N ALA A 63 3.81 -5.12 9.81
CA ALA A 63 5.06 -4.91 10.54
C ALA A 63 5.19 -5.78 11.80
N ALA A 64 4.08 -6.00 12.51
CA ALA A 64 4.07 -6.62 13.83
C ALA A 64 3.63 -8.09 13.85
N ALA A 65 2.98 -8.59 12.79
CA ALA A 65 2.46 -9.95 12.78
C ALA A 65 3.56 -11.00 12.99
N PRO A 66 3.28 -12.08 13.76
CA PRO A 66 4.19 -13.21 13.86
C PRO A 66 4.33 -13.91 12.51
N GLU A 67 5.51 -14.48 12.28
CA GLU A 67 5.78 -15.25 11.06
C GLU A 67 4.82 -16.44 10.94
N GLY A 68 4.39 -16.73 9.71
CA GLY A 68 3.41 -17.78 9.41
C GLY A 68 2.10 -17.20 8.87
N ALA A 69 0.97 -17.79 9.27
CA ALA A 69 -0.34 -17.46 8.72
C ALA A 69 -0.74 -15.99 8.94
N ALA A 70 -0.43 -15.43 10.12
CA ALA A 70 -0.77 -14.04 10.44
C ALA A 70 -0.05 -13.04 9.52
N LEU A 71 1.27 -13.17 9.38
CA LEU A 71 2.06 -12.32 8.47
C LEU A 71 1.63 -12.50 7.02
N ARG A 72 1.32 -13.74 6.60
CA ARG A 72 0.81 -14.02 5.25
C ARG A 72 -0.52 -13.31 4.98
N THR A 73 -1.46 -13.38 5.92
CA THR A 73 -2.75 -12.70 5.81
C THR A 73 -2.56 -11.19 5.75
N ALA A 74 -1.72 -10.62 6.62
CA ALA A 74 -1.42 -9.19 6.59
C ALA A 74 -0.82 -8.76 5.23
N ALA A 75 0.09 -9.56 4.67
CA ALA A 75 0.68 -9.30 3.35
C ALA A 75 -0.35 -9.38 2.23
N LEU A 76 -1.28 -10.34 2.27
CA LEU A 76 -2.37 -10.45 1.30
C LEU A 76 -3.34 -9.28 1.37
N VAL A 77 -3.66 -8.80 2.59
CA VAL A 77 -4.49 -7.59 2.78
C VAL A 77 -3.80 -6.37 2.17
N ARG A 78 -2.50 -6.18 2.44
CA ARG A 78 -1.73 -5.06 1.87
C ARG A 78 -1.68 -5.14 0.35
N LEU A 79 -1.43 -6.33 -0.19
CA LEU A 79 -1.47 -6.56 -1.63
C LEU A 79 -2.85 -6.18 -2.20
N ALA A 80 -3.94 -6.69 -1.63
CA ALA A 80 -5.28 -6.38 -2.10
C ALA A 80 -5.58 -4.86 -2.07
N ALA A 81 -5.12 -4.14 -1.04
CA ALA A 81 -5.24 -2.70 -0.96
C ALA A 81 -4.45 -1.99 -2.07
N ASP A 82 -3.17 -2.33 -2.27
CA ASP A 82 -2.31 -1.72 -3.29
C ASP A 82 -2.87 -1.92 -4.71
N TRP A 83 -3.33 -3.12 -5.03
CA TRP A 83 -3.95 -3.39 -6.34
C TRP A 83 -5.32 -2.74 -6.49
N GLY A 84 -6.10 -2.66 -5.40
CA GLY A 84 -7.36 -1.93 -5.37
C GLY A 84 -7.17 -0.44 -5.67
N ASP A 85 -6.15 0.18 -5.08
CA ASP A 85 -5.79 1.57 -5.34
C ASP A 85 -5.33 1.76 -6.79
N ALA A 86 -4.48 0.87 -7.32
CA ALA A 86 -4.04 0.93 -8.70
C ALA A 86 -5.23 0.89 -9.67
N LEU A 87 -6.20 -0.01 -9.44
CA LEU A 87 -7.40 -0.12 -10.26
C LEU A 87 -8.28 1.12 -10.12
N LEU A 88 -8.61 1.52 -8.89
CA LEU A 88 -9.51 2.64 -8.65
C LEU A 88 -8.93 3.94 -9.18
N LEU A 89 -7.70 4.27 -8.81
CA LEU A 89 -7.03 5.51 -9.23
C LEU A 89 -6.73 5.49 -10.73
N GLY A 90 -6.40 4.32 -11.28
CA GLY A 90 -6.24 4.09 -12.71
C GLY A 90 -7.54 4.31 -13.52
N LEU A 91 -8.71 4.19 -12.91
CA LEU A 91 -9.99 4.41 -13.59
C LEU A 91 -10.60 5.79 -13.33
N THR A 92 -10.23 6.44 -12.23
CA THR A 92 -10.98 7.61 -11.72
C THR A 92 -10.18 8.90 -11.67
N LEU A 93 -8.84 8.87 -11.66
CA LEU A 93 -8.07 10.11 -11.60
C LEU A 93 -8.19 10.92 -12.90
N PRO A 94 -8.50 12.23 -12.80
CA PRO A 94 -8.84 13.06 -13.95
C PRO A 94 -7.61 13.38 -14.81
N GLU A 95 -6.47 13.64 -14.17
CA GLU A 95 -5.22 14.01 -14.84
C GLU A 95 -4.42 12.76 -15.25
N PRO A 96 -4.09 12.57 -16.54
CA PRO A 96 -3.38 11.38 -17.02
C PRO A 96 -2.02 11.15 -16.36
N ASP A 97 -1.27 12.22 -16.09
CA ASP A 97 0.05 12.14 -15.47
C ASP A 97 -0.03 11.74 -13.99
N LYS A 98 -1.02 12.27 -13.27
CA LYS A 98 -1.28 11.92 -11.86
C LYS A 98 -1.75 10.49 -11.75
N ARG A 99 -2.64 10.08 -12.66
CA ARG A 99 -3.10 8.70 -12.81
C ARG A 99 -1.95 7.73 -13.01
N LEU A 100 -1.06 8.00 -13.98
CA LEU A 100 0.08 7.11 -14.26
C LEU A 100 1.00 6.99 -13.03
N LYS A 101 1.31 8.10 -12.37
CA LYS A 101 2.14 8.11 -11.15
C LYS A 101 1.48 7.32 -10.03
N ALA A 102 0.20 7.54 -9.77
CA ALA A 102 -0.54 6.83 -8.74
C ALA A 102 -0.54 5.31 -8.99
N VAL A 103 -0.86 4.89 -10.22
CA VAL A 103 -0.82 3.48 -10.62
C VAL A 103 0.58 2.89 -10.45
N ALA A 104 1.62 3.60 -10.90
CA ALA A 104 3.00 3.12 -10.78
C ALA A 104 3.43 2.94 -9.32
N VAL A 105 3.07 3.88 -8.44
CA VAL A 105 3.35 3.79 -7.00
C VAL A 105 2.61 2.60 -6.39
N SER A 106 1.30 2.48 -6.64
CA SER A 106 0.48 1.38 -6.12
C SER A 106 0.97 0.02 -6.59
N VAL A 107 1.27 -0.14 -7.88
CA VAL A 107 1.84 -1.38 -8.43
C VAL A 107 3.23 -1.66 -7.85
N GLY A 108 4.06 -0.64 -7.65
CA GLY A 108 5.38 -0.78 -7.03
C GLY A 108 5.32 -1.35 -5.61
N TRP A 109 4.45 -0.80 -4.77
CA TRP A 109 4.21 -1.32 -3.41
C TRP A 109 3.63 -2.73 -3.42
N GLY A 110 2.64 -2.97 -4.28
CA GLY A 110 2.05 -4.30 -4.46
C GLY A 110 3.08 -5.34 -4.90
N ALA A 111 3.98 -4.99 -5.82
CA ALA A 111 5.06 -5.86 -6.27
C ALA A 111 6.07 -6.17 -5.16
N LEU A 112 6.42 -5.19 -4.31
CA LEU A 112 7.30 -5.42 -3.14
C LEU A 112 6.65 -6.37 -2.13
N SER A 113 5.37 -6.16 -1.81
CA SER A 113 4.59 -7.04 -0.93
C SER A 113 4.49 -8.46 -1.51
N ALA A 114 4.23 -8.59 -2.81
CA ALA A 114 4.19 -9.87 -3.51
C ALA A 114 5.56 -10.55 -3.48
N TYR A 115 6.63 -9.85 -3.79
CA TYR A 115 8.00 -10.40 -3.75
C TYR A 115 8.38 -10.86 -2.34
N GLY A 116 8.02 -10.07 -1.32
CA GLY A 116 8.20 -10.44 0.08
C GLY A 116 7.44 -11.72 0.46
N LEU A 117 6.20 -11.84 0.00
CA LEU A 117 5.38 -13.02 0.25
C LEU A 117 5.91 -14.27 -0.49
N LEU A 118 6.31 -14.09 -1.76
CA LEU A 118 6.70 -15.18 -2.66
C LEU A 118 8.12 -15.70 -2.44
N GLY A 119 9.03 -14.86 -1.93
CA GLY A 119 10.46 -15.19 -1.86
C GLY A 119 10.83 -16.44 -1.05
N GLY A 120 9.96 -16.94 -0.16
CA GLY A 120 10.21 -18.22 0.54
C GLY A 120 9.75 -19.47 -0.21
N ARG A 121 8.83 -19.34 -1.18
CA ARG A 121 8.31 -20.49 -1.94
C ARG A 121 9.31 -20.99 -3.00
N SER A 122 10.22 -20.12 -3.43
CA SER A 122 11.25 -20.43 -4.43
C SER A 122 12.43 -21.21 -3.83
N GLU A 123 12.75 -20.98 -2.56
CA GLU A 123 13.83 -21.71 -1.85
C GLU A 123 13.38 -23.14 -1.52
N GLU A 124 12.17 -23.34 -1.00
CA GLU A 124 11.62 -24.69 -0.72
C GLU A 124 11.41 -25.56 -1.97
N ARG A 125 11.19 -24.94 -3.15
CA ARG A 125 11.02 -25.68 -4.42
C ARG A 125 12.35 -26.09 -5.04
N GLY A 126 13.39 -25.27 -4.89
CA GLY A 126 14.73 -25.59 -5.37
C GLY A 126 15.44 -26.68 -4.56
N ASP A 127 15.08 -26.85 -3.29
CA ASP A 127 15.59 -27.92 -2.42
C ASP A 127 14.92 -29.27 -2.70
N ARG A 128 13.63 -29.25 -3.07
CA ARG A 128 12.85 -30.45 -3.38
C ARG A 128 13.16 -31.09 -4.74
N ASP A 129 13.69 -30.33 -5.69
CA ASP A 129 14.14 -30.84 -7.00
C ASP A 129 15.59 -31.36 -6.98
N ARG A 130 16.30 -31.31 -5.83
CA ARG A 130 17.70 -31.74 -5.66
C ARG A 130 17.89 -32.99 -4.78
N GLY A 131 16.82 -33.54 -4.20
CA GLY A 131 16.82 -34.78 -3.42
C GLY A 131 16.16 -35.92 -4.15
#